data_AF-A0A7X7UWK2-F1
#
_entry.id   AF-A0A7X7UWK2-F1
#
_cell.length_a   1.000
_cell.length_b   1.000
_cell.length_c   1.000
_cell.angle_alpha   90.00
_cell.angle_beta   90.00
_cell.angle_gamma   90.00
#
_symmetry.space_group_name_H-M   'P 1'
#
loop_
_entity.id
_entity.type
_entity.pdbx_description
1 polymer ?
#
loop_
_entity_poly.entity_id
_entity_poly.type
_entity_poly.pdbx_seq_one_letter_code
_entity_poly.pdbx_strand_id
1 'polypeptide(L)'
;MKKQEFNKSFRGYDKDEVHDFLDKLATEYEEVVRENERFRKELEEAKVQLAEFKRIEKNLQETLLRAQESSSKAVESAKRQTALMLKEAEIKADQMMEKARGEAERLKSSLVKLKEERGLIIAKLKSIIASQSTLLDVSFGKGEEKKEEENDKEDLNIDINDIVDKLL
;
A
#
# COMPACT_ATOMS: atom_id res chain seq x y z
N MET A 1 -46.72 47.69 48.39
CA MET A 1 -46.27 48.37 49.62
C MET A 1 -47.04 49.67 49.93
N LYS A 2 -47.67 50.35 48.97
CA LYS A 2 -48.17 51.74 49.11
C LYS A 2 -49.25 52.05 50.17
N LYS A 3 -49.80 51.09 50.92
CA LYS A 3 -50.80 51.37 51.97
C LYS A 3 -50.62 50.47 53.19
N GLN A 4 -49.56 50.71 53.95
CA GLN A 4 -49.41 50.18 55.30
C GLN A 4 -49.90 51.25 56.29
N GLU A 5 -50.92 50.95 57.10
CA GLU A 5 -51.36 51.84 58.17
C GLU A 5 -50.68 51.47 59.49
N PHE A 6 -50.08 52.46 60.15
CA PHE A 6 -49.40 52.30 61.44
C PHE A 6 -50.28 52.81 62.58
N ASN A 7 -50.22 52.14 63.74
CA ASN A 7 -50.92 52.56 64.95
C ASN A 7 -50.34 53.89 65.49
N LYS A 8 -51.22 54.80 65.94
CA LYS A 8 -50.82 56.11 66.48
C LYS A 8 -50.47 56.00 67.97
N SER A 9 -49.33 56.56 68.37
CA SER A 9 -48.85 56.67 69.75
C SER A 9 -48.70 58.15 70.13
N PHE A 10 -48.90 58.49 71.42
CA PHE A 10 -48.81 59.85 71.95
C PHE A 10 -47.43 60.52 71.77
N ARG A 11 -46.39 59.72 71.48
CA ARG A 11 -45.05 60.17 71.05
C ARG A 11 -44.57 59.28 69.89
N GLY A 12 -44.83 59.70 68.66
CA GLY A 12 -44.47 58.97 67.44
C GLY A 12 -43.68 59.83 66.45
N TYR A 13 -43.10 59.19 65.43
CA TYR A 13 -42.44 59.85 64.31
C TYR A 13 -43.43 60.64 63.45
N ASP A 14 -42.94 61.68 62.76
CA ASP A 14 -43.74 62.47 61.84
C ASP A 14 -44.32 61.58 60.73
N LYS A 15 -45.62 61.69 60.50
CA LYS A 15 -46.33 60.84 59.56
C LYS A 15 -45.91 61.12 58.11
N ASP A 16 -45.67 62.38 57.77
CA ASP A 16 -45.35 62.80 56.40
C ASP A 16 -43.91 62.38 56.05
N GLU A 17 -42.96 62.55 56.99
CA GLU A 17 -41.57 62.10 56.81
C GLU A 17 -41.46 60.56 56.70
N VAL A 18 -42.25 59.83 57.49
CA VAL A 18 -42.35 58.36 57.37
C VAL A 18 -42.95 57.96 56.03
N HIS A 19 -43.94 58.69 55.51
CA HIS A 19 -44.54 58.38 54.21
C HIS A 19 -43.55 58.59 53.06
N ASP A 20 -42.83 59.71 53.06
CA ASP A 20 -41.79 60.00 52.08
C ASP A 20 -40.66 58.95 52.09
N PHE A 21 -40.26 58.49 53.28
CA PHE A 21 -39.27 57.42 53.41
C PHE A 21 -39.79 56.08 52.86
N LEU A 22 -41.05 55.73 53.15
CA LEU A 22 -41.67 54.51 52.65
C LEU A 22 -41.84 54.52 51.12
N ASP A 23 -42.15 55.67 50.52
CA ASP A 23 -42.23 55.82 49.07
C ASP A 23 -40.87 55.69 48.39
N LYS A 24 -39.81 56.27 48.97
CA LYS A 24 -38.43 56.05 48.51
C LYS A 24 -38.02 54.58 48.63
N LEU A 25 -38.25 53.96 49.79
CA LEU A 25 -37.96 52.55 50.03
C LEU A 25 -38.73 51.63 49.07
N ALA A 26 -40.01 51.93 48.80
CA ALA A 26 -40.80 51.17 47.84
C ALA A 26 -40.21 51.27 46.42
N THR A 27 -39.75 52.45 46.03
CA THR A 27 -39.12 52.68 44.71
C THR A 27 -37.81 51.91 44.59
N GLU A 28 -36.91 52.04 45.56
CA GLU A 28 -35.64 51.29 45.59
C GLU A 28 -35.88 49.77 45.61
N TYR A 29 -36.87 49.31 46.37
CA TYR A 29 -37.23 47.89 46.40
C TYR A 29 -37.77 47.39 45.05
N GLU A 30 -38.60 48.18 44.37
CA GLU A 30 -39.07 47.86 43.01
C GLU A 30 -37.92 47.77 42.00
N GLU A 31 -36.91 48.64 42.11
CA GLU A 31 -35.70 48.56 41.28
C GLU A 31 -34.92 47.28 41.55
N VAL A 32 -34.67 46.95 42.82
CA VAL A 32 -33.97 45.72 43.21
C VAL A 32 -34.70 44.48 42.72
N VAL A 33 -36.04 44.43 42.84
CA VAL A 33 -36.85 43.31 42.33
C VAL A 33 -36.69 43.18 40.82
N ARG A 34 -36.76 44.29 40.08
CA ARG A 34 -36.61 44.30 38.62
C ARG A 34 -35.22 43.82 38.18
N GLU A 35 -34.18 44.27 38.88
CA GLU A 35 -32.82 43.79 38.62
C GLU A 35 -32.65 42.30 38.94
N ASN A 36 -33.26 41.83 40.04
CA ASN A 36 -33.23 40.42 40.40
C ASN A 36 -33.89 39.55 39.33
N GLU A 37 -35.04 39.98 38.79
CA GLU A 37 -35.71 39.31 37.69
C GLU A 37 -34.85 39.30 36.41
N ARG A 38 -34.21 40.43 36.07
CA ARG A 38 -33.28 40.53 34.93
C ARG A 38 -32.12 39.54 35.08
N PHE A 39 -31.43 39.54 36.22
CA PHE A 39 -30.31 38.64 36.47
C PHE A 39 -30.72 37.18 36.52
N ARG A 40 -31.90 36.85 37.06
CA ARG A 40 -32.43 35.47 37.01
C ARG A 40 -32.65 35.00 35.58
N LYS A 41 -33.17 35.86 34.71
CA LYS A 41 -33.39 35.55 33.30
C LYS A 41 -32.05 35.33 32.57
N GLU A 42 -31.10 36.24 32.73
CA GLU A 42 -29.75 36.11 32.15
C GLU A 42 -29.03 34.84 32.63
N LEU A 43 -29.15 34.52 33.93
CA LEU A 43 -28.57 33.30 34.49
C LEU A 43 -29.18 32.05 33.86
N GLU A 44 -30.49 32.03 33.63
CA GLU A 44 -31.15 30.88 33.03
C GLU A 44 -30.76 30.73 31.55
N GLU A 45 -30.69 31.82 30.79
CA GLU A 45 -30.19 31.82 29.41
C GLU A 45 -28.74 31.31 29.34
N ALA A 46 -27.86 31.78 30.23
CA ALA A 46 -26.48 31.33 30.30
C ALA A 46 -26.36 29.84 30.65
N LYS A 47 -27.20 29.32 31.56
CA LYS A 47 -27.24 27.89 31.90
C LYS A 47 -27.67 27.03 30.72
N VAL A 48 -28.67 27.47 29.96
CA VAL A 48 -29.11 26.76 28.75
C VAL A 48 -27.99 26.69 27.72
N GLN A 49 -27.32 27.81 27.45
CA GLN A 49 -26.18 27.84 26.52
C GLN A 49 -25.03 26.95 26.99
N LEU A 50 -24.70 26.98 28.29
CA LEU A 50 -23.67 26.11 28.86
C LEU A 50 -24.01 24.63 28.71
N ALA A 51 -25.28 24.25 28.90
CA ALA A 51 -25.73 22.89 28.69
C ALA A 51 -25.60 22.44 27.23
N GLU A 52 -25.93 23.33 26.27
CA GLU A 52 -25.72 23.06 24.85
C GLU A 52 -24.25 22.90 24.50
N PHE A 53 -23.37 23.78 25.00
CA PHE A 53 -21.93 23.66 24.77
C PHE A 53 -21.36 22.35 25.33
N LYS A 54 -21.75 21.95 26.54
CA LYS A 54 -21.33 20.66 27.11
C LYS A 54 -21.82 19.47 26.27
N ARG A 55 -23.03 19.55 25.71
CA ARG A 55 -23.54 18.51 24.80
C ARG A 55 -22.71 18.45 23.51
N ILE A 56 -22.41 19.60 22.92
CA ILE A 56 -21.58 19.69 21.70
C ILE A 56 -20.18 19.15 21.97
N GLU A 57 -19.56 19.55 23.09
CA GLU A 57 -18.23 19.07 23.49
C GLU A 57 -18.21 17.56 23.62
N LYS A 58 -19.20 16.97 24.30
CA LYS A 58 -19.32 15.51 24.43
C LYS A 58 -19.44 14.83 23.07
N ASN A 59 -20.30 15.33 22.19
CA ASN A 59 -20.46 14.78 20.85
C ASN A 59 -19.19 14.89 20.01
N LEU A 60 -18.45 16.00 20.15
CA LEU A 60 -17.19 16.20 19.46
C LEU A 60 -16.12 15.22 19.96
N GLN A 61 -16.01 15.04 21.28
CA GLN A 61 -15.10 14.06 21.89
C GLN A 61 -15.41 12.63 21.41
N GLU A 62 -16.69 12.24 21.40
CA GLU A 62 -17.11 10.94 20.88
C GLU A 62 -16.79 10.78 19.39
N THR A 63 -16.99 11.84 18.60
CA THR A 63 -16.69 11.84 17.16
C THR A 63 -15.18 11.71 16.91
N LEU A 64 -14.35 12.45 17.67
CA LEU A 64 -12.90 12.38 17.58
C LEU A 64 -12.39 10.98 17.94
N LEU A 65 -12.91 10.39 19.01
CA LEU A 65 -12.56 9.03 19.41
C LEU A 65 -12.91 8.01 18.31
N ARG A 66 -14.14 8.10 17.76
CA ARG A 66 -14.56 7.23 16.65
C ARG A 66 -13.70 7.44 15.39
N ALA A 67 -13.35 8.68 15.06
CA ALA A 67 -12.46 8.97 13.94
C ALA A 67 -11.07 8.36 14.14
N GLN A 68 -10.52 8.47 15.35
CA GLN A 68 -9.23 7.86 15.72
C GLN A 68 -9.28 6.33 15.64
N GLU A 69 -10.32 5.70 16.19
CA GLU A 69 -10.51 4.25 16.12
C GLU A 69 -10.66 3.76 14.68
N SER A 70 -11.45 4.47 13.87
CA SER A 70 -11.66 4.15 12.45
C SER A 70 -10.35 4.28 11.66
N SER A 71 -9.59 5.36 11.88
CA SER A 71 -8.28 5.55 11.27
C SER A 71 -7.30 4.43 11.66
N SER A 72 -7.23 4.09 12.94
CA SER A 72 -6.38 2.98 13.42
C SER A 72 -6.77 1.65 12.79
N LYS A 73 -8.07 1.34 12.72
CA LYS A 73 -8.58 0.12 12.06
C LYS A 73 -8.24 0.09 10.57
N ALA A 74 -8.37 1.23 9.88
CA ALA A 74 -8.03 1.34 8.47
C ALA A 74 -6.53 1.07 8.22
N VAL A 75 -5.65 1.65 9.06
CA VAL A 75 -4.20 1.42 8.99
C VAL A 75 -3.85 -0.04 9.28
N GLU A 76 -4.44 -0.65 10.31
CA GLU A 76 -4.20 -2.06 10.66
C GLU A 76 -4.68 -3.01 9.55
N SER A 77 -5.86 -2.75 8.99
CA SER A 77 -6.40 -3.51 7.86
C SER A 77 -5.50 -3.41 6.62
N ALA A 78 -5.07 -2.19 6.27
CA ALA A 78 -4.15 -1.96 5.16
C ALA A 78 -2.83 -2.73 5.36
N LYS A 79 -2.24 -2.67 6.56
CA LYS A 79 -1.02 -3.44 6.88
C LYS A 79 -1.20 -4.94 6.70
N ARG A 80 -2.32 -5.50 7.18
CA ARG A 80 -2.64 -6.93 7.00
C ARG A 80 -2.81 -7.28 5.52
N GLN A 81 -3.55 -6.48 4.78
CA GLN A 81 -3.78 -6.71 3.36
C GLN A 81 -2.48 -6.62 2.56
N THR A 82 -1.63 -5.64 2.83
CA THR A 82 -0.31 -5.52 2.19
C THR A 82 0.58 -6.73 2.50
N ALA A 83 0.59 -7.21 3.75
CA ALA A 83 1.35 -8.40 4.12
C ALA A 83 0.87 -9.66 3.38
N LEU A 84 -0.46 -9.82 3.23
CA LEU A 84 -1.04 -10.91 2.44
C LEU A 84 -0.68 -10.78 0.96
N MET A 85 -0.80 -9.59 0.38
CA MET A 85 -0.44 -9.34 -1.02
C MET A 85 1.04 -9.64 -1.28
N LEU A 86 1.93 -9.25 -0.37
CA LEU A 86 3.37 -9.52 -0.51
C LEU A 86 3.62 -11.03 -0.50
N LYS A 87 3.02 -11.76 0.44
CA LYS A 87 3.14 -13.22 0.52
C LYS A 87 2.58 -13.92 -0.72
N GLU A 88 1.44 -13.46 -1.23
CA GLU A 88 0.87 -13.99 -2.47
C GLU A 88 1.77 -13.71 -3.68
N ALA A 89 2.38 -12.52 -3.74
CA ALA A 89 3.32 -12.15 -4.80
C ALA A 89 4.59 -13.01 -4.74
N GLU A 90 5.13 -13.27 -3.55
CA GLU A 90 6.27 -14.18 -3.34
C GLU A 90 5.94 -15.60 -3.82
N ILE A 91 4.81 -16.16 -3.41
CA ILE A 91 4.38 -17.51 -3.83
C ILE A 91 4.22 -17.58 -5.36
N LYS A 92 3.61 -16.56 -5.98
CA LYS A 92 3.45 -16.51 -7.44
C LYS A 92 4.81 -16.39 -8.15
N ALA A 93 5.73 -15.59 -7.62
CA ALA A 93 7.07 -15.44 -8.17
C ALA A 93 7.82 -16.78 -8.11
N ASP A 94 7.76 -17.48 -6.98
CA ASP A 94 8.38 -18.80 -6.82
C ASP A 94 7.79 -19.83 -7.80
N GLN A 95 6.46 -19.85 -7.95
CA GLN A 95 5.78 -20.72 -8.92
C GLN A 95 6.20 -20.42 -10.37
N MET A 96 6.32 -19.14 -10.75
CA MET A 96 6.80 -18.76 -12.07
C MET A 96 8.25 -19.19 -12.29
N MET A 97 9.12 -18.98 -11.29
CA MET A 97 10.52 -19.37 -11.35
C MET A 97 10.67 -20.89 -11.50
N GLU A 98 9.89 -21.66 -10.75
CA GLU A 98 9.91 -23.12 -10.84
C GLU A 98 9.43 -23.61 -12.21
N LYS A 99 8.35 -23.01 -12.73
CA LYS A 99 7.87 -23.32 -14.08
C LYS A 99 8.93 -23.00 -15.15
N ALA A 100 9.57 -21.84 -15.06
CA ALA A 100 10.62 -21.44 -16.00
C ALA A 100 11.84 -22.38 -15.94
N ARG A 101 12.24 -22.81 -14.74
CA ARG A 101 13.31 -23.81 -14.57
C ARG A 101 12.93 -25.15 -15.19
N GLY A 102 11.70 -25.63 -14.95
CA GLY A 102 11.21 -26.86 -15.55
C GLY A 102 11.18 -26.82 -17.08
N GLU A 103 10.75 -25.69 -17.66
CA GLU A 103 10.78 -25.47 -19.11
C GLU A 103 12.21 -25.43 -19.66
N ALA A 104 13.14 -24.76 -18.97
CA ALA A 104 14.54 -24.69 -19.36
C ALA A 104 15.22 -26.08 -19.37
N GLU A 105 15.00 -26.89 -18.33
CA GLU A 105 15.53 -28.25 -18.27
C GLU A 105 14.91 -29.16 -19.34
N ARG A 106 13.61 -29.01 -19.61
CA ARG A 106 12.96 -29.73 -20.71
C ARG A 106 13.58 -29.36 -22.06
N LEU A 107 13.78 -28.07 -22.32
CA LEU A 107 14.40 -27.58 -23.56
C LEU A 107 15.84 -28.09 -23.71
N LYS A 108 16.62 -28.07 -22.62
CA LYS A 108 17.98 -28.59 -22.58
C LYS A 108 18.01 -30.10 -22.89
N SER A 109 17.11 -30.88 -22.30
CA SER A 109 16.99 -32.31 -22.61
C SER A 109 16.63 -32.55 -24.08
N SER A 110 15.67 -31.79 -24.62
CA SER A 110 15.31 -31.85 -26.04
C SER A 110 16.49 -31.50 -26.96
N LEU A 111 17.30 -30.50 -26.60
CA LEU A 111 18.49 -30.11 -27.34
C LEU A 111 19.53 -31.25 -27.38
N VAL A 112 19.77 -31.92 -26.24
CA VAL A 112 20.70 -33.05 -26.17
C VAL A 112 20.22 -34.19 -27.08
N LYS A 113 18.94 -34.58 -26.98
CA LYS A 113 18.36 -35.62 -27.85
C LYS A 113 18.50 -35.28 -29.33
N LEU A 114 18.20 -34.04 -29.71
CA LEU A 114 18.32 -33.59 -31.09
C LEU A 114 19.77 -33.63 -31.60
N LYS A 115 20.75 -33.31 -30.75
CA LYS A 115 22.18 -33.43 -31.08
C LYS A 115 22.59 -34.90 -31.29
N GLU A 116 22.11 -35.81 -30.46
CA GLU A 116 22.35 -37.26 -30.61
C GLU A 116 21.74 -37.80 -31.90
N GLU A 117 20.47 -37.47 -32.18
CA GLU A 117 19.79 -37.82 -33.43
C GLU A 117 20.55 -37.30 -34.65
N ARG A 118 21.02 -36.05 -34.61
CA ARG A 118 21.86 -35.48 -35.67
C ARG A 118 23.14 -36.30 -35.87
N GLY A 119 23.81 -36.68 -34.78
CA GLY A 119 25.02 -37.51 -34.82
C GLY A 119 24.78 -38.88 -35.47
N LEU A 120 23.69 -39.54 -35.10
CA LEU A 120 23.29 -40.83 -35.67
C LEU A 120 23.01 -40.73 -37.18
N ILE A 121 22.31 -39.68 -37.62
CA ILE A 121 22.03 -39.45 -39.05
C ILE A 121 23.34 -39.24 -39.82
N ILE A 122 24.26 -38.42 -39.30
CA ILE A 122 25.56 -38.18 -39.93
C ILE A 122 26.36 -39.49 -40.03
N ALA A 123 26.40 -40.29 -38.96
CA ALA A 123 27.10 -41.58 -38.97
C ALA A 123 26.49 -42.55 -40.00
N LYS A 124 25.16 -42.62 -40.07
CA LYS A 124 24.44 -43.43 -41.07
C LYS A 124 24.76 -42.99 -42.50
N LEU A 125 24.75 -41.69 -42.77
CA LEU A 125 25.11 -41.14 -44.08
C LEU A 125 26.57 -41.45 -44.46
N LYS A 126 27.51 -41.27 -43.53
CA LYS A 126 28.93 -41.62 -43.75
C LYS A 126 29.10 -43.10 -44.07
N SER A 127 28.40 -43.99 -43.35
CA SER A 127 28.43 -45.43 -43.61
C SER A 127 27.87 -45.78 -45.00
N ILE A 128 26.75 -45.17 -45.39
CA ILE A 128 26.19 -45.32 -46.75
C ILE A 128 27.22 -44.86 -47.78
N ILE A 129 27.82 -43.67 -47.64
CA ILE A 129 28.82 -43.18 -48.60
C ILE A 129 30.03 -44.11 -48.67
N ALA A 130 30.57 -44.55 -47.53
CA ALA A 130 31.73 -45.46 -47.48
C ALA A 130 31.44 -46.80 -48.15
N SER A 131 30.26 -47.39 -47.92
CA SER A 131 29.85 -48.63 -48.57
C SER A 131 29.68 -48.49 -50.09
N GLN A 132 29.11 -47.37 -50.56
CA GLN A 132 28.98 -47.08 -51.99
C GLN A 132 30.36 -46.83 -52.62
N SER A 133 31.26 -46.12 -51.94
CA SER A 133 32.66 -45.93 -52.40
C SER A 133 33.36 -47.27 -52.52
N THR A 134 33.24 -48.14 -51.52
CA THR A 134 33.83 -49.49 -51.55
C THR A 134 33.28 -50.31 -52.72
N LEU A 135 31.98 -50.21 -53.01
CA LEU A 135 31.36 -50.88 -54.15
C LEU A 135 31.94 -50.37 -55.47
N LEU A 136 32.12 -49.05 -55.61
CA LEU A 136 32.76 -48.44 -56.78
C LEU A 136 34.22 -48.90 -56.91
N ASP A 137 34.99 -48.93 -55.82
CA ASP A 137 36.36 -49.43 -55.81
C ASP A 137 36.43 -50.91 -56.22
N VAL A 138 35.46 -51.74 -55.83
CA VAL A 138 35.39 -53.14 -56.28
C VAL A 138 34.96 -53.25 -57.75
N SER A 139 34.08 -52.35 -58.21
CA SER A 139 33.50 -52.37 -59.56
C SER A 139 34.41 -51.75 -60.63
N PHE A 140 35.30 -50.83 -60.23
CA PHE A 140 36.23 -50.11 -61.09
C PHE A 140 37.72 -50.38 -60.76
N GLY A 141 38.03 -50.90 -59.57
CA GLY A 141 39.41 -51.12 -59.08
C GLY A 141 40.06 -52.46 -59.47
N LYS A 142 39.60 -53.09 -60.56
CA LYS A 142 40.46 -54.00 -61.33
C LYS A 142 40.93 -53.26 -62.58
N GLY A 143 41.81 -52.29 -62.36
CA GLY A 143 42.39 -51.46 -63.40
C GLY A 143 43.52 -50.61 -62.82
N GLU A 144 44.70 -51.22 -62.76
CA GLU A 144 46.04 -50.60 -62.70
C GLU A 144 46.67 -50.21 -61.36
N GLU A 145 47.99 -50.35 -61.42
CA GLU A 145 48.99 -50.46 -60.39
C GLU A 145 49.54 -49.10 -59.92
N LYS A 146 50.25 -49.16 -58.79
CA LYS A 146 51.12 -48.16 -58.18
C LYS A 146 51.87 -47.23 -59.15
N LYS A 147 51.86 -45.91 -58.85
CA LYS A 147 53.01 -44.98 -58.92
C LYS A 147 52.85 -43.96 -57.78
N GLU A 148 53.74 -44.04 -56.79
CA GLU A 148 54.87 -43.11 -56.56
C GLU A 148 54.46 -41.75 -55.97
N GLU A 149 55.17 -41.43 -54.88
CA GLU A 149 55.03 -40.25 -54.04
C GLU A 149 55.35 -38.96 -54.79
N GLU A 150 54.63 -37.87 -54.50
CA GLU A 150 55.25 -36.55 -54.45
C GLU A 150 54.55 -35.67 -53.41
N ASN A 151 55.39 -35.06 -52.58
CA ASN A 151 55.05 -34.14 -51.50
C ASN A 151 54.30 -32.92 -52.04
N ASP A 152 53.29 -32.47 -51.29
CA ASP A 152 53.26 -31.09 -50.82
C ASP A 152 52.45 -31.00 -49.53
N LYS A 153 53.19 -30.88 -48.42
CA LYS A 153 52.64 -30.37 -47.17
C LYS A 153 52.52 -28.85 -47.34
N GLU A 154 51.35 -28.37 -47.72
CA GLU A 154 50.97 -27.01 -47.33
C GLU A 154 50.56 -27.05 -45.86
N ASP A 155 51.51 -26.70 -45.00
CA ASP A 155 51.25 -26.30 -43.62
C ASP A 155 50.33 -25.06 -43.64
N LEU A 156 49.02 -25.27 -43.60
CA LEU A 156 48.07 -24.23 -43.20
C LEU A 156 48.21 -24.03 -41.68
N ASN A 157 49.27 -23.32 -41.29
CA ASN A 157 49.41 -22.79 -39.95
C ASN A 157 48.44 -21.61 -39.78
N ILE A 158 47.19 -21.91 -39.44
CA ILE A 158 46.23 -20.89 -39.01
C ILE A 158 46.52 -20.60 -37.54
N ASP A 159 47.21 -19.49 -37.30
CA ASP A 159 47.41 -18.95 -35.95
C ASP A 159 46.06 -18.49 -35.37
N ILE A 160 45.64 -19.13 -34.28
CA ILE A 160 44.38 -18.84 -33.58
C ILE A 160 44.36 -17.41 -33.02
N ASN A 161 45.53 -16.78 -32.83
CA ASN A 161 45.61 -15.41 -32.31
C ASN A 161 45.09 -14.35 -33.29
N ASP A 162 45.08 -14.62 -34.60
CA ASP A 162 44.70 -13.64 -35.63
C ASP A 162 43.17 -13.46 -35.77
N ILE A 163 42.37 -14.34 -35.15
CA ILE A 163 40.90 -14.24 -35.12
C ILE A 163 40.43 -13.39 -33.93
N VAL A 164 41.22 -13.30 -32.86
CA VAL A 164 40.84 -12.58 -31.62
C VAL A 164 40.93 -11.06 -31.81
N ASP A 165 41.85 -10.57 -32.64
CA ASP A 165 42.02 -9.13 -32.91
C ASP A 165 40.99 -8.55 -33.91
N LYS A 166 40.18 -9.39 -34.57
CA LYS A 166 39.09 -8.96 -35.47
C LYS A 166 37.71 -8.94 -34.81
N LEU A 167 37.61 -9.24 -33.52
CA LEU A 167 36.35 -9.32 -32.76
C LEU A 167 36.33 -8.44 -31.48
N LEU A 168 37.34 -7.59 -31.30
CA LEU A 168 37.30 -6.41 -30.42
C LEU A 168 37.11 -5.15 -31.27
#